data_AF-A0A970GTF5-F1
#
_entry.id   AF-A0A970GTF5-F1
#
_cell.length_a   1.000
_cell.length_b   1.000
_cell.length_c   1.000
_cell.angle_alpha   90.00
_cell.angle_beta   90.00
_cell.angle_gamma   90.00
#
_symmetry.space_group_name_H-M   'P 1'
#
loop_
_entity.id
_entity.type
_entity.pdbx_description
1 polymer ?
#
loop_
_entity_poly.entity_id
_entity_poly.type
_entity_poly.pdbx_seq_one_letter_code
_entity_poly.pdbx_strand_id
1 'polypeptide(L)' 'MENIIGVHRISALEGVVEWLPGVPEGRLGLTNLRFGDNVADLIRENDGTVRIRAAKPFRLVYKGTAHDCPAGVTVI' A
#
# COMPACT_ATOMS: atom_id res chain seq x y z
N MET A 1 7.06 -8.26 -16.31
CA MET A 1 5.65 -8.45 -15.97
C MET A 1 5.52 -8.10 -14.50
N GLU A 2 5.10 -6.88 -14.18
CA GLU A 2 4.93 -6.41 -12.79
C GLU A 2 3.67 -7.05 -12.22
N ASN A 3 3.87 -7.94 -11.24
CA ASN A 3 2.80 -8.68 -10.60
C ASN A 3 2.15 -7.76 -9.55
N ILE A 4 1.19 -6.93 -9.97
CA ILE A 4 0.40 -6.08 -9.07
C ILE A 4 -0.55 -7.00 -8.28
N ILE A 5 -0.03 -7.72 -7.29
CA ILE A 5 -0.82 -8.66 -6.49
C ILE A 5 -1.64 -7.88 -5.46
N GLY A 6 -2.97 -7.97 -5.59
CA GLY A 6 -3.91 -7.69 -4.50
C GLY A 6 -4.35 -6.23 -4.34
N VAL A 7 -4.09 -5.33 -5.30
CA VAL A 7 -4.73 -4.01 -5.28
C VAL A 7 -6.21 -4.19 -5.60
N HIS A 8 -7.08 -3.88 -4.64
CA HIS A 8 -8.53 -3.97 -4.85
C HIS A 8 -9.07 -2.66 -5.43
N ARG A 9 -8.58 -1.52 -4.93
CA ARG A 9 -9.03 -0.18 -5.35
C ARG A 9 -7.96 0.87 -5.15
N ILE A 10 -7.89 1.85 -6.05
CA ILE A 10 -7.11 3.07 -5.89
C ILE A 10 -8.02 4.25 -6.21
N SER A 11 -8.14 5.20 -5.30
CA SER A 11 -8.89 6.43 -5.47
C SER A 11 -7.95 7.63 -5.28
N ALA A 12 -7.50 8.21 -6.39
CA ALA A 12 -6.64 9.40 -6.37
C ALA A 12 -7.37 10.62 -5.81
N LEU A 13 -8.67 10.74 -6.07
CA LEU A 13 -9.51 11.83 -5.57
C LEU A 13 -9.65 11.79 -4.04
N GLU A 14 -9.84 10.60 -3.48
CA GLU A 14 -10.01 10.41 -2.03
C GLU A 14 -8.68 10.19 -1.31
N GLY A 15 -7.58 9.99 -2.03
CA GLY A 15 -6.29 9.64 -1.45
C GLY A 15 -6.32 8.27 -0.75
N VAL A 16 -7.04 7.30 -1.32
CA VAL A 16 -7.22 5.97 -0.71
C VAL A 16 -6.61 4.88 -1.59
N VAL A 17 -5.83 4.00 -0.99
CA VAL A 17 -5.37 2.75 -1.59
C VAL A 17 -5.94 1.59 -0.78
N GLU A 18 -6.67 0.69 -1.42
CA GLU A 18 -7.16 -0.53 -0.81
C GLU A 18 -6.35 -1.73 -1.30
N TRP A 19 -5.68 -2.39 -0.36
CA TRP A 19 -4.78 -3.49 -0.62
C TRP A 19 -5.20 -4.75 0.14
N LEU A 20 -5.56 -5.77 -0.63
CA LEU A 20 -5.95 -7.09 -0.15
C LEU A 20 -5.02 -8.15 -0.78
N PRO A 21 -3.87 -8.44 -0.16
CA PRO A 21 -2.96 -9.44 -0.67
C PRO A 21 -3.61 -10.83 -0.62
N GLY A 22 -3.84 -11.44 -1.79
CA GLY A 22 -4.52 -12.74 -1.90
C GLY A 22 -3.69 -13.95 -1.45
N VAL A 23 -2.41 -13.77 -1.12
CA VAL A 23 -1.52 -14.82 -0.61
C VAL A 23 -1.18 -14.52 0.85
N PRO A 24 -1.41 -15.43 1.81
CA PRO A 24 -1.21 -15.17 3.24
C PRO A 24 0.26 -15.06 3.63
N GLU A 25 1.16 -15.73 2.91
CA GLU A 25 2.57 -15.89 3.28
C GLU A 25 3.51 -15.30 2.22
N GLY A 26 4.73 -14.98 2.64
CA GLY A 26 5.77 -14.46 1.76
C GLY A 26 5.80 -12.94 1.63
N ARG A 27 6.97 -12.45 1.21
CA ARG A 27 7.20 -11.05 0.91
C ARG A 27 6.54 -10.67 -0.40
N LEU A 28 5.70 -9.65 -0.36
CA LEU A 28 5.10 -9.08 -1.56
C LEU A 28 5.02 -7.57 -1.45
N GLY A 29 4.84 -6.89 -2.57
CA GLY A 29 4.62 -5.47 -2.51
C GLY A 29 4.33 -4.83 -3.84
N LEU A 30 3.91 -3.58 -3.71
CA LEU A 30 3.63 -2.64 -4.78
C LEU A 30 4.67 -1.56 -4.66
N THR A 31 5.58 -1.46 -5.63
CA THR A 31 6.59 -0.41 -5.67
C THR A 31 6.19 0.63 -6.72
N ASN A 32 6.51 1.90 -6.47
CA ASN A 32 6.24 3.00 -7.39
C ASN A 32 4.75 3.11 -7.80
N LEU A 33 3.85 2.84 -6.84
CA LEU A 33 2.40 2.98 -7.02
C LEU A 33 2.05 4.46 -7.16
N ARG A 34 1.60 4.86 -8.35
CA ARG A 34 1.24 6.25 -8.66
C ARG A 34 -0.27 6.46 -8.58
N PHE A 35 -0.68 7.48 -7.84
CA PHE A 35 -2.08 7.88 -7.75
C PHE A 35 -2.18 9.38 -7.47
N GLY A 36 -2.85 10.10 -8.37
CA GLY A 36 -2.85 11.56 -8.37
C GLY A 36 -1.42 12.10 -8.48
N ASP A 37 -1.04 12.99 -7.58
CA ASP A 37 0.33 13.55 -7.47
C ASP A 37 1.14 12.87 -6.34
N ASN A 38 0.79 11.62 -5.99
CA ASN A 38 1.49 10.83 -4.98
C ASN A 38 2.15 9.60 -5.60
N VAL A 39 3.24 9.15 -4.98
CA VAL A 39 3.90 7.89 -5.27
C VAL A 39 4.13 7.17 -3.95
N ALA A 40 3.78 5.88 -3.90
CA ALA A 40 3.96 5.06 -2.71
C ALA A 40 4.54 3.68 -3.02
N ASP A 41 5.28 3.14 -2.06
CA ASP A 41 5.70 1.76 -1.97
C ASP A 41 4.94 1.10 -0.80
N LEU A 42 4.35 -0.06 -1.03
CA LEU A 42 3.64 -0.87 -0.04
C LEU A 42 4.26 -2.26 -0.04
N ILE A 43 5.04 -2.60 0.99
CA ILE A 43 5.73 -3.89 1.07
C ILE A 43 5.26 -4.63 2.31
N ARG A 44 4.71 -5.83 2.13
CA ARG A 44 4.48 -6.78 3.22
C ARG A 44 5.70 -7.69 3.34
N GLU A 45 6.34 -7.67 4.49
CA GLU A 45 7.45 -8.56 4.83
C GLU A 45 6.95 -9.95 5.25
N ASN A 46 7.86 -10.93 5.37
CA ASN A 46 7.50 -12.33 5.66
C ASN A 46 6.87 -12.52 7.05
N ASP A 47 7.17 -11.63 7.99
CA ASP A 47 6.60 -11.60 9.35
C ASP A 47 5.20 -10.98 9.39
N GLY A 48 4.68 -10.52 8.25
CA GLY A 48 3.38 -9.86 8.12
C GLY A 48 3.41 -8.35 8.27
N THR A 49 4.55 -7.77 8.67
CA THR A 49 4.76 -6.33 8.81
C THR A 49 4.56 -5.63 7.46
N VAL A 50 3.82 -4.53 7.43
CA VAL A 50 3.66 -3.73 6.21
C VAL A 50 4.47 -2.44 6.32
N ARG A 51 5.49 -2.33 5.49
CA ARG A 51 6.29 -1.13 5.31
C ARG A 51 5.73 -0.30 4.17
N ILE A 52 5.29 0.91 4.50
CA ILE A 52 4.81 1.91 3.56
C ILE A 52 5.86 3.01 3.41
N ARG A 53 6.13 3.42 2.17
CA ARG A 53 6.84 4.66 1.87
C ARG A 53 5.97 5.51 0.96
N ALA A 54 5.72 6.77 1.29
CA ALA A 54 4.90 7.65 0.45
C ALA A 54 5.50 9.04 0.33
N ALA A 55 5.32 9.67 -0.84
CA ALA A 55 5.73 11.05 -1.07
C ALA A 55 4.79 12.07 -0.41
N LYS A 56 3.51 11.73 -0.28
CA LYS A 56 2.46 12.55 0.34
C LYS A 56 1.57 11.69 1.26
N PRO A 57 0.89 12.31 2.25
CA PRO A 57 -0.05 11.57 3.09
C PRO A 57 -1.19 10.98 2.27
N PHE A 58 -1.64 9.79 2.65
CA PHE A 58 -2.80 9.10 2.07
C PHE A 58 -3.36 8.10 3.10
N ARG A 59 -4.48 7.46 2.77
CA ARG A 59 -5.07 6.39 3.59
C ARG A 59 -4.89 5.04 2.92
N LEU A 60 -4.35 4.08 3.67
CA LEU A 60 -4.26 2.68 3.25
C LEU A 60 -5.38 1.89 3.92
N VAL A 61 -6.17 1.16 3.15
CA VAL A 61 -7.07 0.13 3.65
C VAL A 61 -6.40 -1.22 3.42
N TYR A 62 -5.79 -1.78 4.46
CA TYR A 62 -5.08 -3.05 4.40
C TYR A 62 -5.92 -4.16 5.05
N LYS A 63 -6.27 -5.19 4.28
CA LYS A 63 -7.15 -6.29 4.75
C LYS A 63 -8.44 -5.82 5.42
N GLY A 64 -9.01 -4.71 4.94
CA GLY A 64 -10.24 -4.11 5.47
C GLY A 64 -10.03 -3.13 6.65
N THR A 65 -8.81 -3.01 7.18
CA THR A 65 -8.48 -2.04 8.24
C THR A 65 -7.87 -0.78 7.65
N ALA A 66 -8.41 0.38 8.02
CA ALA A 66 -7.90 1.68 7.57
C ALA A 66 -6.74 2.17 8.44
N HIS A 67 -5.70 2.67 7.78
CA HIS A 67 -4.51 3.25 8.39
C HIS A 67 -4.20 4.59 7.71
N ASP A 68 -3.98 5.63 8.50
CA ASP A 68 -3.48 6.91 8.00
C ASP A 68 -1.96 6.80 7.81
N CYS A 69 -1.50 7.03 6.58
CA CYS A 69 -0.10 6.95 6.20
C CYS A 69 0.43 8.36 5.94
N PRO A 70 1.21 8.97 6.85
CA PRO A 70 1.89 10.24 6.58
C PRO A 70 2.92 10.10 5.45
N ALA A 71 3.37 11.25 4.93
CA ALA A 71 4.53 11.27 4.03
C ALA A 71 5.77 10.73 4.76
N GLY A 72 6.64 10.06 4.01
CA GLY A 72 7.82 9.37 4.56
C GLY A 72 7.57 7.88 4.72
N VAL A 73 8.07 7.29 5.81
CA VAL A 73 8.00 5.86 6.07
C VAL A 73 7.03 5.58 7.22
N THR A 74 6.12 4.64 7.02
CA THR A 74 5.20 4.13 8.03
C THR A 74 5.32 2.61 8.10
N VAL A 75 5.18 2.05 9.30
CA VAL A 75 5.17 0.59 9.53
C VAL A 75 3.91 0.26 10.32
N ILE A 76 3.14 -0.71 9.83
CA ILE A 76 1.93 -1.23 10.48
C ILE A 76 1.99 -2.74 10.62
#